data_AF-A0AAD9DAF1-F1
#
_entry.id   AF-A0AAD9DAF1-F1
#
_cell.length_a   1.000
_cell.length_b   1.000
_cell.length_c   1.000
_cell.angle_alpha   90.00
_cell.angle_beta   90.00
_cell.angle_gamma   90.00
#
_symmetry.space_group_name_H-M   'P 1'
#
loop_
_entity.id
_entity.type
_entity.pdbx_description
1 polymer ?
#
loop_
_entity_poly.entity_id
_entity_poly.type
_entity_poly.pdbx_seq_one_letter_code
_entity_poly.pdbx_strand_id
1 'polypeptide(L)'
;MDPFSICPNCKQYYQNDVHKALAKACVEFVEFVEKGFKDKKNFLAHCNLYAHALMNQVAMLDGENEGEITGGEEIIAKFFSVMEEVKSQLEQLEQLESLDRGTCLRLCDVFIDVEASGNANIGHFYRSMNSREGQVKAKEHFEKARDLSKTMRLKEAEISVSEMNQIISELESELSGNVVHDEELDVIYLQRDYHKCLERYGGQSSCITIHTGVALSRALITEYRTIEAEILLSKLVDVSLRTHGHDNRASKDAMSGLTLARERKVVVRFEDVSGWFQALRYENEGEDCVVQGPIADPRNVDEDEQRSYESTRIIPFPGTPVICHGLQKAVHLNGKIGDR
;
A
#
# COMPACT_ATOMS: atom_id res chain seq x y z
N MET A 1 8.90 -0.27 -15.31
CA MET A 1 9.67 0.26 -14.15
C MET A 1 9.99 1.70 -14.48
N ASP A 2 9.56 2.63 -13.64
CA ASP A 2 9.70 4.06 -13.90
C ASP A 2 11.18 4.48 -13.81
N PRO A 3 11.79 5.02 -14.89
CA PRO A 3 13.12 5.60 -14.81
C PRO A 3 13.12 6.70 -13.74
N PHE A 4 14.12 6.70 -12.86
CA PHE A 4 14.22 7.62 -11.71
C PHE A 4 13.30 7.34 -10.52
N SER A 5 12.53 6.24 -10.50
CA SER A 5 11.86 5.82 -9.26
C SER A 5 12.83 5.22 -8.24
N ILE A 6 13.94 4.64 -8.71
CA ILE A 6 14.93 3.91 -7.90
C ILE A 6 16.30 4.57 -8.03
N CYS A 7 16.96 4.81 -6.88
CA CYS A 7 18.34 5.27 -6.83
C CYS A 7 19.26 4.22 -7.46
N PRO A 8 20.07 4.57 -8.48
CA PRO A 8 20.91 3.61 -9.18
C PRO A 8 22.01 3.04 -8.28
N ASN A 9 22.40 3.75 -7.22
CA ASN A 9 23.44 3.36 -6.29
C ASN A 9 22.93 2.40 -5.20
N CYS A 10 21.94 2.83 -4.41
CA CYS A 10 21.45 2.04 -3.27
C CYS A 10 20.24 1.14 -3.59
N LYS A 11 19.66 1.23 -4.80
CA LYS A 11 18.48 0.48 -5.24
C LYS A 11 17.21 0.74 -4.41
N GLN A 12 17.18 1.80 -3.61
CA GLN A 12 16.00 2.25 -2.89
C GLN A 12 15.13 3.17 -3.75
N TYR A 13 13.84 3.20 -3.48
CA TYR A 13 12.94 4.19 -4.07
C TYR A 13 13.25 5.60 -3.55
N TYR A 14 13.22 6.60 -4.42
CA TYR A 14 13.21 7.98 -3.94
C TYR A 14 11.92 8.25 -3.16
N GLN A 15 12.03 9.06 -2.11
CA GLN A 15 10.90 9.37 -1.24
C GLN A 15 10.65 10.87 -1.21
N ASN A 16 9.42 11.24 -0.83
CA ASN A 16 9.01 12.61 -0.53
C ASN A 16 9.31 13.58 -1.69
N ASP A 17 9.76 14.79 -1.36
CA ASP A 17 10.01 15.90 -2.30
C ASP A 17 11.04 15.57 -3.37
N VAL A 18 11.99 14.67 -3.10
CA VAL A 18 13.00 14.26 -4.09
C VAL A 18 12.32 13.50 -5.23
N HIS A 19 11.38 12.61 -4.92
CA HIS A 19 10.66 11.86 -5.95
C HIS A 19 9.77 12.79 -6.77
N LYS A 20 9.04 13.70 -6.11
CA LYS A 20 8.23 14.75 -6.78
C LYS A 20 9.09 15.61 -7.71
N ALA A 21 10.26 16.06 -7.24
CA ALA A 21 11.19 16.88 -8.03
C ALA A 21 11.75 16.13 -9.24
N LEU A 22 12.10 14.84 -9.08
CA LEU A 22 12.58 14.00 -10.18
C LEU A 22 11.50 13.74 -11.23
N ALA A 23 10.26 13.46 -10.81
CA ALA A 23 9.15 13.26 -11.73
C ALA A 23 8.87 14.54 -12.56
N LYS A 24 8.87 15.71 -11.90
CA LYS A 24 8.78 17.01 -12.58
C LYS A 24 9.94 17.25 -13.55
N ALA A 25 11.17 17.01 -13.12
CA ALA A 25 12.36 17.19 -13.96
C ALA A 25 12.36 16.25 -15.18
N CYS A 26 11.78 15.05 -15.06
CA CYS A 26 11.60 14.13 -16.17
C CYS A 26 10.67 14.73 -17.25
N VAL A 27 9.53 15.31 -16.84
CA VAL A 27 8.61 16.01 -17.74
C VAL A 27 9.29 17.19 -18.42
N GLU A 28 9.98 18.05 -17.65
CA GLU A 28 10.71 19.20 -18.20
C GLU A 28 11.80 18.78 -19.19
N PHE A 29 12.50 17.68 -18.92
CA PHE A 29 13.50 17.12 -19.84
C PHE A 29 12.86 16.66 -21.14
N VAL A 30 11.74 15.93 -21.08
CA VAL A 30 11.04 15.45 -22.27
C VAL A 30 10.51 16.61 -23.10
N GLU A 31 9.88 17.62 -22.48
CA GLU A 31 9.42 18.85 -23.15
C GLU A 31 10.59 19.66 -23.77
N PHE A 32 11.74 19.72 -23.10
CA PHE A 32 12.93 20.38 -23.66
C PHE A 32 13.45 19.66 -24.90
N VAL A 33 13.52 18.33 -24.83
CA VAL A 33 13.98 17.48 -25.93
C VAL A 33 13.00 17.53 -27.12
N GLU A 34 11.69 17.64 -26.86
CA GLU A 34 10.63 17.79 -27.89
C GLU A 34 10.90 18.96 -28.84
N LYS A 35 11.30 20.12 -28.30
CA LYS A 35 11.62 21.32 -29.09
C LYS A 35 12.74 21.07 -30.12
N GLY A 36 13.56 20.03 -29.93
CA GLY A 36 14.62 19.62 -30.84
C GLY A 36 14.21 18.56 -31.89
N PHE A 37 13.11 17.83 -31.69
CA PHE A 37 12.71 16.74 -32.59
C PHE A 37 11.85 17.25 -33.76
N LYS A 38 12.50 17.47 -34.91
CA LYS A 38 11.80 17.73 -36.19
C LYS A 38 11.54 16.44 -37.00
N ASP A 39 12.10 15.31 -36.58
CA ASP A 39 12.00 14.06 -37.33
C ASP A 39 10.75 13.27 -36.93
N LYS A 40 9.83 13.11 -37.89
CA LYS A 40 8.61 12.31 -37.74
C LYS A 40 8.89 10.83 -37.42
N LYS A 41 10.07 10.29 -37.76
CA LYS A 41 10.38 8.87 -37.53
C LYS A 41 10.37 8.45 -36.06
N ASN A 42 10.69 9.37 -35.14
CA ASN A 42 10.75 9.07 -33.70
C ASN A 42 9.55 9.63 -32.93
N PHE A 43 8.54 10.14 -33.63
CA PHE A 43 7.39 10.81 -33.04
C PHE A 43 6.66 9.93 -32.02
N LEU A 44 6.30 8.70 -32.40
CA LEU A 44 5.58 7.76 -31.52
C LEU A 44 6.37 7.40 -30.27
N ALA A 45 7.69 7.18 -30.39
CA ALA A 45 8.55 6.90 -29.24
C ALA A 45 8.63 8.09 -28.29
N HIS A 46 8.64 9.31 -28.84
CA HIS A 46 8.63 10.54 -28.06
C HIS A 46 7.32 10.73 -27.29
N CYS A 47 6.18 10.61 -27.96
CA CYS A 47 4.87 10.69 -27.30
C CYS A 47 4.72 9.64 -26.20
N ASN A 48 5.20 8.41 -26.43
CA ASN A 48 5.19 7.37 -25.42
C ASN A 48 5.99 7.77 -24.17
N LEU A 49 7.22 8.26 -24.37
CA LEU A 49 8.06 8.72 -23.26
C LEU A 49 7.41 9.89 -22.50
N TYR A 50 6.80 10.83 -23.24
CA TYR A 50 6.16 12.00 -22.66
C TYR A 50 4.91 11.60 -21.86
N ALA A 51 4.05 10.75 -22.41
CA ALA A 51 2.89 10.20 -21.72
C ALA A 51 3.30 9.52 -20.40
N HIS A 52 4.33 8.67 -20.42
CA HIS A 52 4.85 8.06 -19.20
C HIS A 52 5.35 9.09 -18.18
N ALA A 53 6.13 10.08 -18.60
CA ALA A 53 6.65 11.12 -17.72
C ALA A 53 5.51 11.90 -17.03
N LEU A 54 4.47 12.27 -17.80
CA LEU A 54 3.28 12.94 -17.27
C LEU A 54 2.57 12.06 -16.23
N MET A 55 2.38 10.77 -16.53
CA MET A 55 1.69 9.84 -15.62
C MET A 55 2.46 9.58 -14.33
N ASN A 56 3.78 9.53 -14.39
CA ASN A 56 4.61 9.41 -13.20
C ASN A 56 4.54 10.69 -12.35
N GLN A 57 4.47 11.86 -12.99
CA GLN A 57 4.25 13.11 -12.26
C GLN A 57 2.89 13.15 -11.57
N VAL A 58 1.80 12.76 -12.25
CA VAL A 58 0.45 12.67 -11.64
C VAL A 58 0.43 11.73 -10.44
N ALA A 59 1.05 10.56 -10.56
CA ALA A 59 1.09 9.56 -9.49
C ALA A 59 1.79 10.06 -8.21
N MET A 60 2.61 11.11 -8.31
CA MET A 60 3.32 11.70 -7.18
C MET A 60 2.59 12.87 -6.53
N LEU A 61 1.46 13.32 -7.08
CA LEU A 61 0.69 14.43 -6.50
C LEU A 61 -0.17 13.97 -5.32
N ASP A 62 -0.29 14.85 -4.36
CA ASP A 62 -1.16 14.73 -3.20
C ASP A 62 -2.52 15.36 -3.51
N GLY A 63 -3.54 14.52 -3.66
CA GLY A 63 -4.91 14.95 -3.95
C GLY A 63 -5.55 15.74 -2.80
N GLU A 64 -5.00 15.68 -1.59
CA GLU A 64 -5.50 16.46 -0.44
C GLU A 64 -4.92 17.89 -0.43
N ASN A 65 -3.89 18.17 -1.24
CA ASN A 65 -3.27 19.48 -1.33
C ASN A 65 -3.88 20.32 -2.46
N GLU A 66 -4.65 21.34 -2.11
CA GLU A 66 -5.34 22.22 -3.08
C GLU A 66 -4.42 22.79 -4.17
N GLY A 67 -3.16 23.12 -3.85
CA GLY A 67 -2.21 23.64 -4.82
C GLY A 67 -1.74 22.58 -5.84
N GLU A 68 -1.70 21.30 -5.42
CA GLU A 68 -1.36 20.18 -6.29
C GLU A 68 -2.56 19.71 -7.12
N ILE A 69 -3.80 19.94 -6.68
CA ILE A 69 -5.02 19.62 -7.45
C ILE A 69 -5.01 20.33 -8.81
N THR A 70 -4.85 21.66 -8.83
CA THR A 70 -4.83 22.43 -10.08
C THR A 70 -3.68 22.01 -11.00
N GLY A 71 -2.48 21.80 -10.43
CA GLY A 71 -1.34 21.31 -11.21
C GLY A 71 -1.58 19.91 -11.79
N GLY A 72 -2.25 19.03 -11.05
CA GLY A 72 -2.63 17.70 -11.52
C GLY A 72 -3.59 17.74 -12.70
N GLU A 73 -4.63 18.59 -12.64
CA GLU A 73 -5.58 18.76 -13.75
C GLU A 73 -4.89 19.27 -15.03
N GLU A 74 -3.93 20.18 -14.92
CA GLU A 74 -3.12 20.64 -16.06
C GLU A 74 -2.29 19.51 -16.68
N ILE A 75 -1.64 18.69 -15.85
CA ILE A 75 -0.84 17.54 -16.32
C ILE A 75 -1.75 16.48 -16.97
N ILE A 76 -2.94 16.24 -16.43
CA ILE A 76 -3.96 15.33 -16.99
C ILE A 76 -4.41 15.83 -18.37
N ALA A 77 -4.68 17.12 -18.51
CA ALA A 77 -5.07 17.71 -19.78
C ALA A 77 -3.96 17.56 -20.85
N LYS A 78 -2.69 17.78 -20.46
CA LYS A 78 -1.53 17.53 -21.32
C LYS A 78 -1.45 16.07 -21.76
N PHE A 79 -1.64 15.13 -20.83
CA PHE A 79 -1.62 13.70 -21.15
C PHE A 79 -2.67 13.33 -22.19
N PHE A 80 -3.93 13.77 -22.02
CA PHE A 80 -4.96 13.52 -23.01
C PHE A 80 -4.63 14.17 -24.36
N SER A 81 -4.06 15.37 -24.38
CA SER A 81 -3.60 16.00 -25.62
C SER A 81 -2.55 15.14 -26.35
N VAL A 82 -1.59 14.55 -25.62
CA VAL A 82 -0.58 13.65 -26.21
C VAL A 82 -1.24 12.39 -26.76
N MET A 83 -2.19 11.80 -26.04
CA MET A 83 -2.88 10.58 -26.48
C MET A 83 -3.74 10.81 -27.73
N GLU A 84 -4.42 11.95 -27.84
CA GLU A 84 -5.21 12.28 -29.04
C GLU A 84 -4.31 12.52 -30.28
N GLU A 85 -3.14 13.16 -30.09
CA GLU A 85 -2.18 13.30 -31.18
C GLU A 85 -1.64 11.93 -31.63
N VAL A 86 -1.31 11.04 -30.70
CA VAL A 86 -0.90 9.66 -31.02
C VAL A 86 -1.97 8.93 -31.83
N LYS A 87 -3.24 9.01 -31.42
CA LYS A 87 -4.36 8.40 -32.15
C LYS A 87 -4.45 8.94 -33.58
N SER A 88 -4.37 10.26 -33.75
CA SER A 88 -4.41 10.88 -35.09
C SER A 88 -3.26 10.40 -35.99
N GLN A 89 -2.05 10.25 -35.45
CA GLN A 89 -0.90 9.76 -36.23
C GLN A 89 -1.02 8.26 -36.56
N LEU A 90 -1.56 7.45 -35.65
CA LEU A 90 -1.81 6.03 -35.92
C LEU A 90 -2.84 5.85 -37.05
N GLU A 91 -3.93 6.63 -37.04
CA GLU A 91 -4.92 6.64 -38.12
C GLU A 91 -4.30 7.03 -39.47
N GLN A 92 -3.43 8.05 -39.49
CA GLN A 92 -2.72 8.46 -40.70
C GLN A 92 -1.78 7.36 -41.23
N LEU A 93 -1.06 6.67 -40.33
CA LEU A 93 -0.17 5.57 -40.69
C LEU A 93 -0.92 4.36 -41.26
N GLU A 94 -2.10 4.07 -40.71
CA GLU A 94 -3.00 3.03 -41.22
C GLU A 94 -3.49 3.36 -42.63
N GLN A 95 -3.88 4.61 -42.89
CA GLN A 95 -4.33 5.07 -44.21
C GLN A 95 -3.23 5.03 -45.29
N LEU A 96 -1.97 5.23 -44.89
CA LEU A 96 -0.83 5.28 -45.82
C LEU A 96 -0.32 3.89 -46.25
N GLU A 97 -0.90 2.79 -45.74
CA GLU A 97 -0.43 1.40 -45.93
C GLU A 97 1.09 1.22 -45.69
N SER A 98 1.68 2.13 -44.90
CA SER A 98 3.14 2.26 -44.78
C SER A 98 3.78 1.22 -43.85
N LEU A 99 2.95 0.56 -43.04
CA LEU A 99 3.33 -0.45 -42.06
C LEU A 99 2.57 -1.75 -42.35
N ASP A 100 3.22 -2.88 -42.10
CA ASP A 100 2.50 -4.15 -42.11
C ASP A 100 1.45 -4.17 -40.99
N ARG A 101 0.30 -4.79 -41.26
CA ARG A 101 -0.84 -4.87 -40.33
C ARG A 101 -0.44 -5.41 -38.95
N GLY A 102 0.52 -6.33 -38.89
CA GLY A 102 1.01 -6.90 -37.63
C GLY A 102 1.77 -5.89 -36.78
N THR A 103 2.62 -5.06 -37.39
CA THR A 103 3.32 -3.98 -36.71
C THR A 103 2.37 -2.87 -36.27
N CYS A 104 1.40 -2.50 -37.10
CA CYS A 104 0.37 -1.53 -36.71
C CYS A 104 -0.39 -1.99 -35.46
N LEU A 105 -0.87 -3.24 -35.44
CA LEU A 105 -1.56 -3.81 -34.27
C LEU A 105 -0.71 -3.81 -33.01
N ARG A 106 0.58 -4.16 -33.10
CA ARG A 106 1.50 -4.12 -31.95
C ARG A 106 1.70 -2.70 -31.42
N LEU A 107 1.80 -1.70 -32.31
CA LEU A 107 1.92 -0.31 -31.90
C LEU A 107 0.64 0.15 -31.20
N CYS A 108 -0.54 -0.20 -31.74
CA CYS A 108 -1.82 0.09 -31.10
C CYS A 108 -1.90 -0.53 -29.70
N ASP A 109 -1.54 -1.80 -29.53
CA ASP A 109 -1.56 -2.47 -28.21
C ASP A 109 -0.67 -1.74 -27.19
N VAL A 110 0.52 -1.27 -27.59
CA VAL A 110 1.42 -0.50 -26.70
C VAL A 110 0.77 0.82 -26.27
N PHE A 111 0.11 1.54 -27.19
CA PHE A 111 -0.53 2.81 -26.83
C PHE A 111 -1.83 2.64 -26.05
N ILE A 112 -2.57 1.56 -26.29
CA ILE A 112 -3.71 1.19 -25.46
C ILE A 112 -3.25 0.89 -24.03
N ASP A 113 -2.14 0.19 -23.85
CA ASP A 113 -1.55 -0.09 -22.53
C ASP A 113 -1.14 1.20 -21.80
N VAL A 114 -0.53 2.14 -22.52
CA VAL A 114 -0.15 3.47 -21.99
C VAL A 114 -1.38 4.28 -21.61
N GLU A 115 -2.42 4.30 -22.46
CA GLU A 115 -3.67 5.00 -22.17
C GLU A 115 -4.39 4.38 -20.97
N ALA A 116 -4.43 3.05 -20.89
CA ALA A 116 -5.04 2.33 -19.77
C ALA A 116 -4.31 2.61 -18.46
N SER A 117 -2.98 2.46 -18.45
CA SER A 117 -2.12 2.76 -17.30
C SER A 117 -2.24 4.22 -16.87
N GLY A 118 -2.32 5.14 -17.84
CA GLY A 118 -2.50 6.55 -17.55
C GLY A 118 -3.84 6.83 -16.89
N ASN A 119 -4.94 6.29 -17.42
CA ASN A 119 -6.25 6.42 -16.77
C ASN A 119 -6.26 5.79 -15.36
N ALA A 120 -5.57 4.68 -15.13
CA ALA A 120 -5.45 4.12 -13.78
C ALA A 120 -4.74 5.07 -12.81
N ASN A 121 -3.62 5.69 -13.21
CA ASN A 121 -2.90 6.67 -12.39
C ASN A 121 -3.74 7.94 -12.12
N ILE A 122 -4.48 8.40 -13.13
CA ILE A 122 -5.42 9.53 -12.98
C ILE A 122 -6.56 9.15 -12.00
N GLY A 123 -7.06 7.91 -12.09
CA GLY A 123 -8.04 7.38 -11.15
C GLY A 123 -7.53 7.39 -9.71
N HIS A 124 -6.29 6.97 -9.49
CA HIS A 124 -5.65 7.02 -8.16
C HIS A 124 -5.50 8.45 -7.64
N PHE A 125 -5.12 9.40 -8.49
CA PHE A 125 -5.04 10.81 -8.13
C PHE A 125 -6.40 11.39 -7.71
N TYR A 126 -7.47 11.12 -8.46
CA TYR A 126 -8.80 11.59 -8.06
C TYR A 126 -9.33 10.89 -6.80
N ARG A 127 -8.99 9.60 -6.59
CA ARG A 127 -9.36 8.88 -5.36
C ARG A 127 -8.68 9.47 -4.14
N SER A 128 -7.44 9.97 -4.27
CA SER A 128 -6.71 10.58 -3.14
C SER A 128 -7.23 11.95 -2.71
N MET A 129 -8.10 12.59 -3.50
CA MET A 129 -8.76 13.85 -3.09
C MET A 129 -9.77 13.67 -1.95
N ASN A 130 -10.12 12.43 -1.60
CA ASN A 130 -11.03 12.08 -0.51
C ASN A 130 -12.35 12.88 -0.51
N SER A 131 -12.85 13.21 -1.71
CA SER A 131 -14.10 13.92 -1.93
C SER A 131 -15.04 13.06 -2.77
N ARG A 132 -16.35 13.25 -2.60
CA ARG A 132 -17.35 12.53 -3.40
C ARG A 132 -17.16 12.78 -4.91
N GLU A 133 -16.83 14.02 -5.29
CA GLU A 133 -16.54 14.37 -6.68
C GLU A 133 -15.28 13.66 -7.19
N GLY A 134 -14.21 13.64 -6.39
CA GLY A 134 -12.98 12.91 -6.69
C GLY A 134 -13.24 11.41 -6.87
N GLN A 135 -14.03 10.79 -5.99
CA GLN A 135 -14.40 9.37 -6.11
C GLN A 135 -15.18 9.06 -7.41
N VAL A 136 -16.10 9.94 -7.84
CA VAL A 136 -16.83 9.78 -9.10
C VAL A 136 -15.87 9.86 -10.29
N LYS A 137 -15.01 10.89 -10.34
CA LYS A 137 -13.99 11.03 -11.40
C LYS A 137 -13.03 9.85 -11.41
N ALA A 138 -12.60 9.39 -10.23
CA ALA A 138 -11.74 8.23 -10.09
C ALA A 138 -12.35 6.98 -10.73
N LYS A 139 -13.63 6.72 -10.41
CA LYS A 139 -14.38 5.60 -10.97
C LYS A 139 -14.43 5.66 -12.50
N GLU A 140 -14.78 6.81 -13.07
CA GLU A 140 -14.84 7.00 -14.53
C GLU A 140 -13.49 6.66 -15.20
N HIS A 141 -12.38 7.08 -14.61
CA HIS A 141 -11.05 6.77 -15.13
C HIS A 141 -10.69 5.28 -14.98
N PHE A 142 -11.01 4.64 -13.84
CA PHE A 142 -10.79 3.20 -13.68
C PHE A 142 -11.65 2.36 -14.63
N GLU A 143 -12.89 2.76 -14.90
CA GLU A 143 -13.75 2.13 -15.91
C GLU A 143 -13.13 2.24 -17.31
N LYS A 144 -12.62 3.42 -17.67
CA LYS A 144 -11.91 3.62 -18.93
C LYS A 144 -10.64 2.76 -19.02
N ALA A 145 -9.84 2.68 -17.96
CA ALA A 145 -8.64 1.84 -17.91
C ALA A 145 -8.98 0.35 -18.07
N ARG A 146 -10.02 -0.13 -17.38
CA ARG A 146 -10.57 -1.49 -17.52
C ARG A 146 -10.99 -1.79 -18.95
N ASP A 147 -11.75 -0.88 -19.57
CA ASP A 147 -12.34 -1.13 -20.87
C ASP A 147 -11.28 -1.09 -21.98
N LEU A 148 -10.30 -0.19 -21.89
CA LEU A 148 -9.10 -0.23 -22.73
C LEU A 148 -8.34 -1.56 -22.56
N SER A 149 -8.15 -2.02 -21.32
CA SER A 149 -7.44 -3.28 -21.05
C SER A 149 -8.13 -4.50 -21.66
N LYS A 150 -9.47 -4.53 -21.70
CA LYS A 150 -10.23 -5.60 -22.37
C LYS A 150 -10.00 -5.65 -23.88
N THR A 151 -9.60 -4.54 -24.51
CA THR A 151 -9.32 -4.52 -25.96
C THR A 151 -7.95 -5.08 -26.31
N MET A 152 -7.04 -5.16 -25.33
CA MET A 152 -5.69 -5.69 -25.52
C MET A 152 -5.73 -7.21 -25.72
N ARG A 153 -4.80 -7.73 -26.53
CA ARG A 153 -4.66 -9.17 -26.79
C ARG A 153 -3.66 -9.88 -25.87
N LEU A 154 -3.19 -9.18 -24.84
CA LEU A 154 -2.19 -9.66 -23.90
C LEU A 154 -2.85 -10.37 -22.73
N LYS A 155 -2.30 -11.51 -22.29
CA LYS A 155 -2.83 -12.24 -21.12
C LYS A 155 -2.69 -11.42 -19.84
N GLU A 156 -1.65 -10.61 -19.79
CA GLU A 156 -1.35 -9.69 -18.69
C GLU A 156 -2.48 -8.68 -18.47
N ALA A 157 -3.26 -8.35 -19.52
CA ALA A 157 -4.39 -7.43 -19.40
C ALA A 157 -5.54 -8.00 -18.56
N GLU A 158 -5.67 -9.33 -18.43
CA GLU A 158 -6.68 -9.95 -17.57
C GLU A 158 -6.46 -9.60 -16.09
N ILE A 159 -5.19 -9.48 -15.67
CA ILE A 159 -4.83 -9.07 -14.31
C ILE A 159 -5.28 -7.62 -14.09
N SER A 160 -4.92 -6.72 -15.00
CA SER A 160 -5.32 -5.31 -14.94
C SER A 160 -6.85 -5.17 -14.91
N VAL A 161 -7.59 -5.94 -15.72
CA VAL A 161 -9.07 -5.92 -15.70
C VAL A 161 -9.62 -6.36 -14.34
N SER A 162 -9.05 -7.41 -13.73
CA SER A 162 -9.46 -7.87 -12.41
C SER A 162 -9.19 -6.82 -11.33
N GLU A 163 -8.01 -6.21 -11.34
CA GLU A 163 -7.62 -5.15 -10.40
C GLU A 163 -8.56 -3.93 -10.52
N MET A 164 -8.84 -3.48 -11.74
CA MET A 164 -9.75 -2.36 -11.96
C MET A 164 -11.18 -2.67 -11.52
N ASN A 165 -11.69 -3.89 -11.75
CA ASN A 165 -13.02 -4.28 -11.28
C ASN A 165 -13.12 -4.24 -9.75
N GLN A 166 -12.08 -4.67 -9.04
CA GLN A 166 -12.04 -4.59 -7.59
C GLN A 166 -12.12 -3.12 -7.12
N ILE A 167 -11.26 -2.25 -7.67
CA ILE A 167 -11.24 -0.82 -7.30
C ILE A 167 -12.56 -0.13 -7.63
N ILE A 168 -13.18 -0.44 -8.78
CA ILE A 168 -14.49 0.09 -9.16
C ILE A 168 -15.56 -0.34 -8.14
N SER A 169 -15.56 -1.62 -7.74
CA SER A 169 -16.50 -2.13 -6.74
C SER A 169 -16.32 -1.46 -5.38
N GLU A 170 -15.09 -1.22 -4.94
CA GLU A 170 -14.78 -0.47 -3.72
C GLU A 170 -15.36 0.95 -3.79
N LEU A 171 -15.09 1.68 -4.88
CA LEU A 171 -15.60 3.04 -5.09
C LEU A 171 -17.13 3.10 -5.15
N GLU A 172 -17.78 2.13 -5.80
CA GLU A 172 -19.24 2.03 -5.83
C GLU A 172 -19.82 1.85 -4.43
N SER A 173 -19.17 1.02 -3.61
CA SER A 173 -19.55 0.83 -2.22
C SER A 173 -19.42 2.13 -1.43
N GLU A 174 -18.25 2.77 -1.48
CA GLU A 174 -17.96 4.05 -0.83
C GLU A 174 -19.00 5.12 -1.21
N LEU A 175 -19.29 5.29 -2.51
CA LEU A 175 -20.23 6.28 -3.05
C LEU A 175 -21.69 6.01 -2.63
N SER A 176 -22.05 4.74 -2.44
CA SER A 176 -23.40 4.34 -2.01
C SER A 176 -23.66 4.59 -0.51
N GLY A 177 -22.62 4.94 0.26
CA GLY A 177 -22.71 5.06 1.72
C GLY A 177 -22.80 3.72 2.44
N ASN A 178 -22.82 2.61 1.69
CA ASN A 178 -22.50 1.30 2.22
C ASN A 178 -20.97 1.30 2.37
N VAL A 179 -20.49 1.83 3.50
CA VAL A 179 -19.14 1.48 3.92
C VAL A 179 -19.19 -0.03 4.08
N VAL A 180 -18.68 -0.76 3.09
CA VAL A 180 -18.19 -2.10 3.33
C VAL A 180 -17.14 -1.87 4.38
N HIS A 181 -17.53 -2.07 5.64
CA HIS A 181 -16.58 -2.25 6.72
C HIS A 181 -15.58 -3.23 6.15
N ASP A 182 -14.34 -2.77 5.93
CA ASP A 182 -13.22 -3.51 5.33
C ASP A 182 -13.57 -4.98 5.36
N GLU A 183 -14.04 -5.52 4.21
CA GLU A 183 -14.43 -6.93 4.12
C GLU A 183 -13.31 -7.68 4.81
N GLU A 184 -13.59 -8.24 5.99
CA GLU A 184 -12.59 -8.61 6.99
C GLU A 184 -11.53 -9.43 6.25
N LEU A 185 -10.42 -8.77 5.90
CA LEU A 185 -9.55 -9.29 4.86
C LEU A 185 -9.00 -10.60 5.39
N ASP A 186 -9.51 -11.70 4.82
CA ASP A 186 -9.27 -13.02 5.38
C ASP A 186 -7.76 -13.21 5.51
N VAL A 187 -7.33 -13.58 6.72
CA VAL A 187 -5.93 -13.88 7.02
C VAL A 187 -5.34 -14.83 5.99
N ILE A 188 -6.13 -15.77 5.45
CA ILE A 188 -5.71 -16.70 4.39
C ILE A 188 -5.34 -15.96 3.10
N TYR A 189 -6.14 -14.97 2.69
CA TYR A 189 -5.89 -14.16 1.50
C TYR A 189 -4.61 -13.33 1.68
N LEU A 190 -4.51 -12.58 2.79
CA LEU A 190 -3.34 -11.74 3.08
C LEU A 190 -2.06 -12.55 3.27
N GLN A 191 -2.18 -13.75 3.83
CA GLN A 191 -1.05 -14.66 3.95
C GLN A 191 -0.57 -15.11 2.57
N ARG A 192 -1.48 -15.51 1.67
CA ARG A 192 -1.12 -15.88 0.29
C ARG A 192 -0.49 -14.70 -0.45
N ASP A 193 -1.04 -13.50 -0.29
CA ASP A 193 -0.53 -12.31 -0.96
C ASP A 193 0.88 -11.92 -0.46
N TYR A 194 1.10 -12.00 0.86
CA TYR A 194 2.42 -11.79 1.45
C TYR A 194 3.47 -12.78 0.88
N HIS A 195 3.11 -14.06 0.74
CA HIS A 195 4.02 -15.06 0.13
C HIS A 195 4.31 -14.76 -1.34
N LYS A 196 3.31 -14.37 -2.12
CA LYS A 196 3.52 -13.94 -3.51
C LYS A 196 4.46 -12.73 -3.59
N CYS A 197 4.33 -11.76 -2.68
CA CYS A 197 5.21 -10.61 -2.63
C CYS A 197 6.66 -11.00 -2.29
N LEU A 198 6.85 -11.94 -1.35
CA LEU A 198 8.18 -12.49 -1.04
C LEU A 198 8.85 -13.10 -2.29
N GLU A 199 8.11 -13.91 -3.05
CA GLU A 199 8.61 -14.54 -4.28
C GLU A 199 8.88 -13.51 -5.39
N ARG A 200 7.94 -12.60 -5.62
CA ARG A 200 7.98 -11.65 -6.74
C ARG A 200 9.04 -10.56 -6.55
N TYR A 201 9.24 -10.09 -5.32
CA TYR A 201 10.10 -8.93 -5.03
C TYR A 201 11.42 -9.29 -4.34
N GLY A 202 11.80 -10.58 -4.35
CA GLY A 202 13.10 -11.02 -3.85
C GLY A 202 13.24 -10.94 -2.32
N GLY A 203 12.13 -11.10 -1.59
CA GLY A 203 12.12 -11.21 -0.13
C GLY A 203 11.50 -10.02 0.63
N GLN A 204 11.87 -9.92 1.90
CA GLN A 204 11.24 -9.04 2.91
C GLN A 204 11.64 -7.57 2.82
N SER A 205 12.66 -7.23 2.02
CA SER A 205 13.22 -5.87 1.97
C SER A 205 12.42 -4.93 1.05
N SER A 206 11.56 -5.45 0.18
CA SER A 206 10.69 -4.63 -0.68
C SER A 206 9.63 -3.90 0.16
N CYS A 207 9.42 -2.60 -0.12
CA CYS A 207 8.36 -1.82 0.53
C CYS A 207 6.97 -2.46 0.35
N ILE A 208 6.69 -3.05 -0.82
CA ILE A 208 5.42 -3.73 -1.09
C ILE A 208 5.26 -4.93 -0.15
N THR A 209 6.29 -5.78 -0.06
CA THR A 209 6.28 -6.94 0.84
C THR A 209 6.10 -6.53 2.29
N ILE A 210 6.75 -5.44 2.72
CA ILE A 210 6.59 -4.91 4.09
C ILE A 210 5.15 -4.44 4.33
N HIS A 211 4.57 -3.64 3.43
CA HIS A 211 3.18 -3.18 3.58
C HIS A 211 2.19 -4.34 3.61
N THR A 212 2.30 -5.32 2.70
CA THR A 212 1.46 -6.52 2.73
C THR A 212 1.64 -7.32 4.02
N GLY A 213 2.87 -7.41 4.53
CA GLY A 213 3.15 -8.05 5.82
C GLY A 213 2.54 -7.31 7.01
N VAL A 214 2.55 -5.98 7.01
CA VAL A 214 1.86 -5.16 8.03
C VAL A 214 0.35 -5.35 7.95
N ALA A 215 -0.24 -5.39 6.75
CA ALA A 215 -1.66 -5.67 6.57
C ALA A 215 -2.05 -7.05 7.11
N LEU A 216 -1.26 -8.09 6.78
CA LEU A 216 -1.42 -9.43 7.34
C LEU A 216 -1.36 -9.42 8.88
N SER A 217 -0.38 -8.71 9.45
CA SER A 217 -0.28 -8.60 10.91
C SER A 217 -1.48 -7.90 11.54
N ARG A 218 -2.08 -6.89 10.90
CA ARG A 218 -3.30 -6.25 11.40
C ARG A 218 -4.48 -7.22 11.41
N ALA A 219 -4.66 -7.99 10.34
CA ALA A 219 -5.70 -9.03 10.30
C ALA A 219 -5.47 -10.12 11.37
N LEU A 220 -4.21 -10.54 11.59
CA LEU A 220 -3.85 -11.45 12.68
C LEU A 220 -4.20 -10.87 14.06
N ILE A 221 -4.05 -9.56 14.29
CA ILE A 221 -4.43 -8.91 15.56
C ILE A 221 -5.95 -8.96 15.75
N THR A 222 -6.73 -8.65 14.72
CA THR A 222 -8.20 -8.71 14.75
C THR A 222 -8.70 -10.12 15.07
N GLU A 223 -8.03 -11.14 14.53
CA GLU A 223 -8.30 -12.56 14.81
C GLU A 223 -7.66 -13.08 16.11
N TYR A 224 -7.19 -12.18 16.98
CA TYR A 224 -6.58 -12.50 18.27
C TYR A 224 -5.32 -13.39 18.18
N ARG A 225 -4.67 -13.45 17.01
CA ARG A 225 -3.38 -14.11 16.74
C ARG A 225 -2.22 -13.12 16.91
N THR A 226 -2.28 -12.32 17.96
CA THR A 226 -1.34 -11.22 18.28
C THR A 226 0.13 -11.65 18.37
N ILE A 227 0.42 -12.87 18.85
CA ILE A 227 1.78 -13.41 18.93
C ILE A 227 2.36 -13.59 17.53
N GLU A 228 1.59 -14.15 16.60
CA GLU A 228 2.04 -14.33 15.22
C GLU A 228 2.24 -12.98 14.53
N ALA A 229 1.34 -12.03 14.78
CA ALA A 229 1.46 -10.65 14.31
C ALA A 229 2.74 -9.98 14.85
N GLU A 230 3.02 -10.10 16.15
CA GLU A 230 4.19 -9.52 16.81
C GLU A 230 5.50 -10.10 16.24
N ILE A 231 5.58 -11.41 16.02
CA ILE A 231 6.75 -12.07 15.42
C ILE A 231 6.99 -11.56 14.00
N LEU A 232 5.93 -11.47 13.19
CA LEU A 232 6.03 -10.95 11.83
C LEU A 232 6.46 -9.49 11.84
N LEU A 233 5.81 -8.64 12.64
CA LEU A 233 6.10 -7.20 12.74
C LEU A 233 7.52 -6.93 13.25
N SER A 234 8.01 -7.69 14.22
CA SER A 234 9.39 -7.55 14.70
C SER A 234 10.40 -7.78 13.57
N LYS A 235 10.20 -8.83 12.76
CA LYS A 235 11.05 -9.09 11.57
C LYS A 235 10.94 -7.98 10.54
N LEU A 236 9.73 -7.49 10.28
CA LEU A 236 9.51 -6.40 9.32
C LEU A 236 10.14 -5.09 9.79
N VAL A 237 10.08 -4.76 11.08
CA VAL A 237 10.76 -3.59 11.67
C VAL A 237 12.28 -3.71 11.48
N ASP A 238 12.86 -4.86 11.84
CA ASP A 238 14.31 -5.06 11.70
C ASP A 238 14.79 -4.94 10.24
N VAL A 239 14.03 -5.52 9.31
CA VAL A 239 14.36 -5.45 7.88
C VAL A 239 14.16 -4.03 7.35
N SER A 240 13.00 -3.42 7.61
CA SER A 240 12.65 -2.09 7.10
C SER A 240 13.56 -0.99 7.62
N LEU A 241 13.90 -0.99 8.92
CA LEU A 241 14.86 -0.03 9.48
C LEU A 241 16.24 -0.16 8.84
N ARG A 242 16.70 -1.39 8.64
CA ARG A 242 17.99 -1.66 7.99
C ARG A 242 18.00 -1.25 6.52
N THR A 243 16.92 -1.50 5.80
CA THR A 243 16.87 -1.30 4.35
C THR A 243 16.39 0.07 3.94
N HIS A 244 15.58 0.75 4.75
CA HIS A 244 14.90 1.99 4.38
C HIS A 244 15.10 3.15 5.37
N GLY A 245 15.57 2.86 6.59
CA GLY A 245 15.76 3.86 7.64
C GLY A 245 14.49 4.18 8.43
N HIS A 246 14.65 4.99 9.48
CA HIS A 246 13.58 5.33 10.43
C HIS A 246 12.48 6.21 9.85
N ASP A 247 12.81 7.07 8.89
CA ASP A 247 11.85 8.04 8.37
C ASP A 247 10.92 7.49 7.28
N ASN A 248 11.25 6.32 6.74
CA ASN A 248 10.47 5.64 5.73
C ASN A 248 9.08 5.25 6.25
N ARG A 249 8.05 5.47 5.43
CA ARG A 249 6.66 5.13 5.74
C ARG A 249 6.47 3.66 6.14
N ALA A 250 7.04 2.72 5.41
CA ALA A 250 6.90 1.29 5.69
C ALA A 250 7.54 0.91 7.04
N SER A 251 8.67 1.54 7.39
CA SER A 251 9.30 1.38 8.71
C SER A 251 8.40 1.90 9.82
N LYS A 252 7.82 3.10 9.65
CA LYS A 252 6.89 3.71 10.62
C LYS A 252 5.63 2.86 10.80
N ASP A 253 5.06 2.36 9.70
CA ASP A 253 3.87 1.50 9.72
C ASP A 253 4.14 0.18 10.44
N ALA A 254 5.30 -0.46 10.17
CA ALA A 254 5.70 -1.68 10.86
C ALA A 254 5.95 -1.44 12.36
N MET A 255 6.58 -0.32 12.74
CA MET A 255 6.80 0.04 14.14
C MET A 255 5.49 0.33 14.89
N SER A 256 4.56 1.05 14.25
CA SER A 256 3.23 1.31 14.79
C SER A 256 2.46 0.00 14.98
N GLY A 257 2.46 -0.88 13.97
CA GLY A 257 1.86 -2.20 14.07
C GLY A 257 2.47 -3.04 15.20
N LEU A 258 3.80 -3.02 15.35
CA LEU A 258 4.49 -3.74 16.43
C LEU A 258 4.09 -3.22 17.82
N THR A 259 3.93 -1.90 17.95
CA THR A 259 3.46 -1.27 19.19
C THR A 259 2.06 -1.78 19.53
N LEU A 260 1.15 -1.78 18.56
CA LEU A 260 -0.22 -2.29 18.72
C LEU A 260 -0.24 -3.78 19.11
N ALA A 261 0.56 -4.62 18.44
CA ALA A 261 0.64 -6.06 18.75
C ALA A 261 1.13 -6.34 20.18
N ARG A 262 1.91 -5.42 20.77
CA ARG A 262 2.43 -5.52 22.14
C ARG A 262 1.48 -4.98 23.21
N GLU A 263 0.40 -4.30 22.81
CA GLU A 263 -0.66 -3.87 23.74
C GLU A 263 -1.52 -5.06 24.18
N ARG A 264 -1.02 -5.82 25.14
CA ARG A 264 -1.71 -6.97 25.73
C ARG A 264 -2.65 -6.49 26.82
N LYS A 265 -3.95 -6.38 26.53
CA LYS A 265 -4.91 -5.79 27.46
C LYS A 265 -5.45 -6.83 28.45
N VAL A 266 -5.58 -6.44 29.71
CA VAL A 266 -6.20 -7.25 30.75
C VAL A 266 -7.10 -6.39 31.63
N VAL A 267 -8.10 -7.00 32.25
CA VAL A 267 -8.90 -6.39 33.32
C VAL A 267 -8.49 -6.99 34.65
N VAL A 268 -8.24 -6.16 35.66
CA VAL A 268 -8.00 -6.64 37.03
C VAL A 268 -9.29 -6.52 37.82
N ARG A 269 -9.73 -7.61 38.46
CA ARG A 269 -10.94 -7.61 39.31
C ARG A 269 -10.62 -7.03 40.70
N PHE A 270 -11.21 -5.87 40.99
CA PHE A 270 -11.30 -5.31 42.35
C PHE A 270 -12.76 -4.97 42.70
N GLU A 271 -13.04 -4.79 43.99
CA GLU A 271 -14.34 -4.29 44.47
C GLU A 271 -14.57 -2.83 44.03
N ASP A 272 -13.50 -2.02 43.91
CA ASP A 272 -13.61 -0.55 43.76
C ASP A 272 -12.95 0.04 42.50
N VAL A 273 -12.19 -0.74 41.72
CA VAL A 273 -11.46 -0.25 40.55
C VAL A 273 -11.72 -1.15 39.35
N SER A 274 -12.48 -0.65 38.38
CA SER A 274 -12.60 -1.24 37.05
C SER A 274 -11.73 -0.44 36.07
N GLY A 275 -10.88 -1.13 35.31
CA GLY A 275 -9.99 -0.50 34.36
C GLY A 275 -9.24 -1.51 33.51
N TRP A 276 -8.80 -1.06 32.33
CA TRP A 276 -7.91 -1.83 31.47
C TRP A 276 -6.46 -1.59 31.88
N PHE A 277 -5.66 -2.63 31.85
CA PHE A 277 -4.23 -2.59 32.13
C PHE A 277 -3.49 -3.32 31.00
N GLN A 278 -2.21 -2.99 30.80
CA GLN A 278 -1.35 -3.74 29.90
C GLN A 278 -0.62 -4.84 30.68
N ALA A 279 -0.80 -6.10 30.29
CA ALA A 279 0.00 -7.21 30.80
C ALA A 279 1.42 -7.15 30.22
N LEU A 280 2.41 -7.08 31.10
CA LEU A 280 3.81 -7.03 30.71
C LEU A 280 4.44 -8.43 30.71
N ARG A 281 4.29 -9.15 31.82
CA ARG A 281 4.90 -10.47 32.04
C ARG A 281 4.21 -11.20 33.19
N TYR A 282 4.42 -12.50 33.26
CA TYR A 282 4.08 -13.31 34.41
C TYR A 282 5.31 -13.59 35.27
N GLU A 283 5.13 -13.62 36.58
CA GLU A 283 6.13 -13.95 37.58
C GLU A 283 5.66 -15.15 38.41
N ASN A 284 6.54 -15.74 39.22
CA ASN A 284 6.21 -16.86 40.12
C ASN A 284 5.50 -18.02 39.40
N GLU A 285 6.08 -18.49 38.29
CA GLU A 285 5.51 -19.56 37.44
C GLU A 285 4.10 -19.28 36.90
N GLY A 286 3.67 -18.02 36.85
CA GLY A 286 2.33 -17.64 36.42
C GLY A 286 1.35 -17.38 37.56
N GLU A 287 1.77 -17.51 38.81
CA GLU A 287 0.94 -17.15 39.96
C GLU A 287 0.62 -15.65 39.98
N ASP A 288 1.56 -14.82 39.51
CA ASP A 288 1.40 -13.37 39.44
C ASP A 288 1.55 -12.83 38.01
N CYS A 289 0.78 -11.78 37.70
CA CYS A 289 0.88 -11.03 36.46
C CYS A 289 1.28 -9.59 36.78
N VAL A 290 2.40 -9.15 36.19
CA VAL A 290 2.83 -7.75 36.25
C VAL A 290 2.12 -6.99 35.16
N VAL A 291 1.36 -5.97 35.57
CA VAL A 291 0.57 -5.11 34.69
C VAL A 291 1.01 -3.65 34.82
N GLN A 292 0.74 -2.85 33.79
CA GLN A 292 0.96 -1.40 33.74
C GLN A 292 -0.35 -0.67 33.46
N GLY A 293 -0.69 0.34 34.26
CA GLY A 293 -1.91 1.14 34.08
C GLY A 293 -2.49 1.68 35.39
N PRO A 294 -3.78 2.07 35.42
CA PRO A 294 -4.80 1.86 34.39
C PRO A 294 -4.56 2.65 33.09
N ILE A 295 -4.95 2.07 31.95
CA ILE A 295 -4.83 2.70 30.62
C ILE A 295 -5.87 3.83 30.50
N ALA A 296 -5.41 5.08 30.45
CA ALA A 296 -6.22 6.26 30.15
C ALA A 296 -6.31 6.54 28.63
N ASP A 297 -7.24 7.42 28.23
CA ASP A 297 -7.36 7.95 26.86
C ASP A 297 -7.29 9.49 26.89
N PRO A 298 -6.20 10.11 26.36
CA PRO A 298 -5.04 9.47 25.74
C PRO A 298 -4.13 8.79 26.78
N ARG A 299 -3.40 7.75 26.35
CA ARG A 299 -2.51 6.99 27.22
C ARG A 299 -1.17 7.71 27.42
N ASN A 300 -0.71 7.78 28.67
CA ASN A 300 0.64 8.23 29.02
C ASN A 300 1.46 7.10 29.68
N VAL A 301 2.25 6.38 28.88
CA VAL A 301 2.99 5.20 29.34
C VAL A 301 4.03 5.53 30.42
N ASP A 302 4.57 6.75 30.43
CA ASP A 302 5.58 7.18 31.41
C ASP A 302 4.98 7.45 32.80
N GLU A 303 3.68 7.74 32.86
CA GLU A 303 2.93 7.96 34.10
C GLU A 303 2.24 6.68 34.61
N ASP A 304 2.07 5.66 33.75
CA ASP A 304 1.44 4.39 34.14
C ASP A 304 2.31 3.63 35.17
N GLU A 305 1.75 3.39 36.36
CA GLU A 305 2.42 2.58 37.39
C GLU A 305 2.43 1.09 37.03
N GLN A 306 3.53 0.40 37.36
CA GLN A 306 3.60 -1.07 37.31
C GLN A 306 3.17 -1.68 38.64
N ARG A 307 2.26 -2.66 38.59
CA ARG A 307 1.78 -3.38 39.77
C ARG A 307 1.74 -4.88 39.47
N SER A 308 1.95 -5.69 40.50
CA SER A 308 1.83 -7.14 40.42
C SER A 308 0.52 -7.58 41.07
N TYR A 309 -0.20 -8.48 40.41
CA TYR A 309 -1.47 -9.02 40.89
C TYR A 309 -1.51 -10.52 40.71
N GLU A 310 -2.18 -11.21 41.65
CA GLU A 310 -2.50 -12.63 41.52
C GLU A 310 -3.21 -12.87 40.18
N SER A 311 -2.72 -13.81 39.37
CA SER A 311 -3.26 -14.13 38.04
C SER A 311 -4.74 -14.54 38.08
N THR A 312 -5.23 -15.05 39.22
CA THR A 312 -6.64 -15.39 39.43
C THR A 312 -7.57 -14.16 39.40
N ARG A 313 -7.01 -12.96 39.60
CA ARG A 313 -7.73 -11.68 39.54
C ARG A 313 -7.68 -11.05 38.15
N ILE A 314 -6.89 -11.61 37.24
CA ILE A 314 -6.70 -11.10 35.89
C ILE A 314 -7.68 -11.76 34.94
N ILE A 315 -8.38 -10.95 34.15
CA ILE A 315 -9.17 -11.40 33.01
C ILE A 315 -8.42 -10.97 31.74
N PRO A 316 -7.76 -11.90 31.02
CA PRO A 316 -7.07 -11.57 29.80
C PRO A 316 -8.07 -11.19 28.70
N PHE A 317 -7.78 -10.12 27.95
CA PHE A 317 -8.46 -9.86 26.69
C PHE A 317 -8.02 -10.90 25.65
N PRO A 318 -8.90 -11.31 24.70
CA PRO A 318 -8.51 -12.17 23.60
C PRO A 318 -7.21 -11.72 22.91
N GLY A 319 -6.32 -12.67 22.64
CA GLY A 319 -4.98 -12.40 22.11
C GLY A 319 -3.95 -12.02 23.18
N THR A 320 -4.30 -11.91 24.45
CA THR A 320 -3.30 -11.81 25.52
C THR A 320 -2.70 -13.18 25.81
N PRO A 321 -1.36 -13.36 25.74
CA PRO A 321 -0.71 -14.61 26.12
C PRO A 321 -1.04 -14.97 27.56
N VAL A 322 -1.24 -16.26 27.85
CA VAL A 322 -1.53 -16.79 29.19
C VAL A 322 -0.57 -17.91 29.55
N ILE A 323 -0.38 -18.17 30.84
CA ILE A 323 0.31 -19.36 31.33
C ILE A 323 -0.71 -20.46 31.59
N CYS A 324 -0.47 -21.62 31.00
CA CYS A 324 -1.31 -22.79 31.16
C CYS A 324 -0.74 -23.71 32.25
N HIS A 325 -1.43 -23.81 33.39
CA HIS A 325 -1.05 -24.74 34.45
C HIS A 325 -1.58 -26.16 34.17
N GLY A 326 -0.87 -27.19 34.66
CA GLY A 326 -1.30 -28.59 34.58
C GLY A 326 -1.03 -29.31 33.25
N LEU A 327 -0.41 -28.64 32.27
CA LEU A 327 -0.04 -29.24 30.98
C LEU A 327 1.23 -30.10 31.06
N GLN A 328 1.16 -31.29 31.66
CA GLN A 328 2.33 -32.17 31.85
C GLN A 328 3.06 -32.55 30.54
N LYS A 329 2.34 -32.66 29.42
CA LYS A 329 2.91 -33.03 28.11
C LYS A 329 3.19 -31.84 27.19
N ALA A 330 2.78 -30.64 27.58
CA ALA A 330 2.86 -29.45 26.74
C ALA A 330 3.48 -28.26 27.48
N VAL A 331 4.39 -28.54 28.43
CA VAL A 331 5.17 -27.53 29.17
C VAL A 331 5.91 -26.54 28.24
N HIS A 332 6.23 -26.96 27.02
CA HIS A 332 6.84 -26.11 25.99
C HIS A 332 5.94 -24.98 25.47
N LEU A 333 4.64 -25.00 25.78
CA LEU A 333 3.69 -23.93 25.44
C LEU A 333 3.80 -22.73 26.39
N ASN A 334 4.33 -22.92 27.61
CA ASN A 334 4.61 -21.84 28.56
C ASN A 334 5.99 -21.20 28.32
N GLY A 335 6.41 -21.12 27.05
CA GLY A 335 7.64 -20.42 26.69
C GLY A 335 7.59 -18.96 27.13
N LYS A 336 8.76 -18.34 27.29
CA LYS A 336 8.83 -16.90 27.59
C LYS A 336 8.08 -16.12 26.50
N ILE A 337 7.24 -15.19 26.93
CA ILE A 337 6.47 -14.35 26.03
C ILE A 337 7.47 -13.50 25.21
N GLY A 338 7.56 -13.76 23.91
CA GLY A 338 8.48 -13.07 22.98
C GLY A 338 9.77 -13.82 22.62
N ASP A 339 10.04 -15.02 23.17
CA ASP A 339 11.29 -15.77 22.93
C ASP A 339 11.25 -16.71 21.69
N ARG A 340 10.47 -16.40 20.65
CA ARG A 340 10.46 -17.21 19.40
C ARG A 340 10.53 -16.39 18.12
#